data_AF-A0A941N056-F1
#
_entry.id   AF-A0A941N056-F1
#
_cell.length_a   1.000
_cell.length_b   1.000
_cell.length_c   1.000
_cell.angle_alpha   90.00
_cell.angle_beta   90.00
_cell.angle_gamma   90.00
#
_symmetry.space_group_name_H-M   'P 1'
#
loop_
_entity.id
_entity.type
_entity.pdbx_description
1 polymer ?
#
loop_
_entity_poly.entity_id
_entity_poly.type
_entity_poly.pdbx_seq_one_letter_code
_entity_poly.pdbx_strand_id
1 'polypeptide(L)'
;MDEADPNRVRCPTCRAQQVWSDTCRRCKSDLRLLRAADQTYRRHQYQCLEALRAGQSALALVEARACQELVPDAASRKLVAVCALLAGDCATAHSLAAGYDPLHSS
;
A
#
# COMPACT_ATOMS: atom_id res chain seq x y z
N MET A 1 8.64 12.93 -8.41
CA MET A 1 7.95 11.63 -8.27
C MET A 1 8.90 10.58 -8.82
N ASP A 2 9.62 9.88 -7.93
CA ASP A 2 10.30 8.64 -8.33
C ASP A 2 9.21 7.59 -8.55
N GLU A 3 8.83 7.39 -9.81
CA GLU A 3 7.96 6.27 -10.18
C GLU A 3 8.74 4.99 -9.93
N ALA A 4 8.49 4.37 -8.78
CA ALA A 4 9.14 3.14 -8.38
C ALA A 4 8.86 2.07 -9.43
N ASP A 5 9.87 1.72 -10.24
CA ASP A 5 9.78 0.64 -11.21
C ASP A 5 9.26 -0.62 -10.49
N PRO A 6 8.07 -1.13 -10.85
CA PRO A 6 7.44 -2.25 -10.17
C PRO A 6 8.28 -3.53 -10.25
N ASN A 7 9.24 -3.59 -11.18
CA ASN A 7 10.15 -4.71 -11.34
C ASN A 7 11.38 -4.63 -10.45
N ARG A 8 11.57 -3.54 -9.69
CA ARG A 8 12.74 -3.33 -8.83
C ARG A 8 12.35 -3.40 -7.37
N VAL A 9 13.28 -3.96 -6.59
CA VAL A 9 13.18 -4.06 -5.14
C VAL A 9 14.43 -3.50 -4.49
N ARG A 10 14.24 -2.85 -3.35
CA ARG A 10 15.32 -2.46 -2.45
C ARG A 10 15.43 -3.50 -1.33
N CYS A 11 16.60 -4.13 -1.20
CA CYS A 11 16.83 -5.08 -0.12
C CYS A 11 16.72 -4.38 1.25
N PRO A 12 15.95 -4.91 2.21
CA PRO A 12 15.78 -4.28 3.52
C PRO A 12 17.06 -4.34 4.37
N THR A 13 17.90 -5.36 4.13
CA THR A 13 19.15 -5.57 4.87
C THR A 13 20.27 -4.65 4.40
N CYS A 14 20.59 -4.65 3.09
CA CYS A 14 21.75 -3.92 2.55
C CYS A 14 21.39 -2.72 1.67
N ARG A 15 20.09 -2.43 1.47
CA ARG A 15 19.57 -1.30 0.68
C ARG A 15 19.93 -1.33 -0.81
N ALA A 16 20.55 -2.39 -1.32
CA ALA A 16 20.83 -2.55 -2.74
C ALA A 16 19.52 -2.59 -3.55
N GLN A 17 19.46 -1.78 -4.62
CA GLN A 17 18.40 -1.88 -5.61
C GLN A 17 18.75 -2.94 -6.66
N GLN A 18 17.77 -3.76 -7.02
CA GLN A 18 17.90 -4.85 -8.00
C GLN A 18 16.56 -5.17 -8.63
N VAL A 19 16.55 -5.90 -9.76
CA VAL A 19 15.34 -6.56 -10.24
C VAL A 19 14.89 -7.60 -9.20
N TRP A 20 13.59 -7.82 -9.09
CA TRP A 20 13.03 -8.84 -8.21
C TRP A 20 13.70 -10.20 -8.42
N SER A 21 14.21 -10.76 -7.32
CA SER A 21 14.73 -12.11 -7.20
C SER A 21 14.40 -12.61 -5.81
N ASP A 22 14.38 -13.93 -5.63
CA ASP A 22 14.22 -14.56 -4.31
C ASP A 22 15.40 -14.28 -3.38
N THR A 23 16.53 -13.79 -3.91
CA THR A 23 17.75 -13.56 -3.13
C THR A 23 18.38 -12.22 -3.48
N CYS A 24 18.89 -11.51 -2.47
CA CYS A 24 19.63 -10.28 -2.70
C CYS A 24 20.97 -10.56 -3.40
N ARG A 25 21.28 -9.84 -4.48
CA ARG A 25 22.53 -10.00 -5.21
C ARG A 25 23.78 -9.69 -4.37
N ARG A 26 23.66 -8.76 -3.41
CA ARG A 26 24.77 -8.24 -2.58
C ARG A 26 24.94 -9.04 -1.28
N CYS A 27 23.94 -9.03 -0.39
CA CYS A 27 24.06 -9.65 0.94
C CYS A 27 23.51 -11.08 1.02
N LYS A 28 22.97 -11.63 -0.08
CA LYS A 28 22.40 -12.99 -0.15
C LYS A 28 21.21 -13.25 0.78
N SER A 29 20.62 -12.22 1.37
CA SER A 29 19.38 -12.35 2.15
C SER A 29 18.24 -12.87 1.27
N ASP A 30 17.39 -13.72 1.84
CA ASP A 30 16.14 -14.19 1.22
C ASP A 30 15.14 -13.02 1.12
N LEU A 31 14.58 -12.82 -0.08
CA LEU A 31 13.62 -11.78 -0.41
C LEU A 31 12.22 -12.33 -0.76
N ARG A 32 12.01 -13.65 -0.63
CA ARG A 32 10.71 -14.30 -0.92
C ARG A 32 9.58 -13.74 -0.08
N LEU A 33 9.83 -13.51 1.21
CA LEU A 33 8.81 -12.93 2.10
C LEU A 33 8.45 -11.51 1.66
N LEU A 34 9.44 -10.71 1.27
CA LEU A 34 9.22 -9.35 0.77
C LEU A 34 8.43 -9.36 -0.55
N ARG A 35 8.74 -10.31 -1.44
CA ARG A 35 8.00 -10.52 -2.69
C ARG A 35 6.56 -10.92 -2.43
N ALA A 36 6.32 -11.83 -1.49
CA ALA A 36 4.98 -12.27 -1.12
C ALA A 36 4.15 -11.13 -0.52
N ALA A 37 4.77 -10.28 0.32
CA ALA A 37 4.13 -9.08 0.86
C ALA A 37 3.75 -8.08 -0.24
N ASP A 38 4.66 -7.78 -1.18
CA ASP A 38 4.39 -6.89 -2.33
C ASP A 38 3.23 -7.42 -3.21
N GLN A 39 3.25 -8.71 -3.54
CA GLN A 39 2.17 -9.34 -4.32
C GLN A 39 0.83 -9.28 -3.58
N THR A 40 0.83 -9.50 -2.27
CA THR A 40 -0.38 -9.44 -1.45
C THR A 40 -0.92 -8.01 -1.39
N TYR A 41 -0.05 -7.01 -1.20
CA TYR A 41 -0.43 -5.60 -1.25
C TYR A 41 -1.07 -5.22 -2.59
N ARG A 42 -0.44 -5.59 -3.71
CA ARG A 42 -0.97 -5.30 -5.06
C ARG A 42 -2.33 -5.95 -5.30
N ARG A 43 -2.53 -7.17 -4.78
CA ARG A 43 -3.82 -7.87 -4.89
C ARG A 43 -4.91 -7.13 -4.12
N HIS A 44 -4.68 -6.75 -2.87
CA HIS A 44 -5.64 -5.97 -2.08
C HIS A 44 -5.92 -4.61 -2.72
N GLN A 45 -4.88 -3.94 -3.25
CA GLN A 45 -5.05 -2.67 -3.96
C GLN A 45 -5.95 -2.83 -5.19
N TYR A 46 -5.71 -3.86 -6.00
CA TYR A 46 -6.56 -4.18 -7.15
C TYR A 46 -8.01 -4.46 -6.73
N GLN A 47 -8.22 -5.32 -5.73
CA GLN A 47 -9.54 -5.68 -5.22
C GLN A 47 -10.30 -4.46 -4.67
N CYS A 48 -9.60 -3.57 -3.96
CA CYS A 48 -10.16 -2.30 -3.47
C CYS A 48 -10.69 -1.45 -4.63
N LEU A 49 -9.88 -1.24 -5.67
CA LEU A 49 -10.26 -0.43 -6.82
C LEU A 49 -11.43 -1.04 -7.60
N GLU A 50 -11.46 -2.36 -7.76
CA GLU A 50 -12.59 -3.07 -8.38
C GLU A 50 -13.87 -2.94 -7.55
N ALA A 51 -13.79 -3.11 -6.23
CA ALA A 51 -14.93 -2.93 -5.34
C ALA A 51 -15.47 -1.48 -5.37
N LEU A 52 -14.58 -0.47 -5.44
CA LEU A 52 -14.97 0.93 -5.63
C LEU A 52 -15.71 1.14 -6.95
N ARG A 53 -15.21 0.58 -8.06
CA ARG A 53 -15.87 0.64 -9.37
C ARG A 53 -17.26 -0.02 -9.34
N ALA A 54 -17.42 -1.08 -8.58
CA ALA A 54 -18.68 -1.79 -8.40
C ALA A 54 -19.64 -1.14 -7.38
N GLY A 55 -19.26 -0.02 -6.74
CA GLY A 55 -20.05 0.64 -5.70
C GLY A 55 -20.10 -0.12 -4.37
N GLN A 56 -19.23 -1.11 -4.17
CA GLN A 56 -19.17 -1.96 -2.99
C GLN A 56 -18.26 -1.32 -1.92
N SER A 57 -18.68 -0.18 -1.38
CA SER A 57 -17.85 0.64 -0.49
C SER A 57 -17.40 -0.08 0.78
N ALA A 58 -18.23 -0.93 1.38
CA ALA A 58 -17.87 -1.74 2.54
C ALA A 58 -16.72 -2.72 2.24
N LEU A 59 -16.78 -3.41 1.09
CA LEU A 59 -15.71 -4.32 0.65
C LEU A 59 -14.44 -3.53 0.32
N ALA A 60 -14.57 -2.41 -0.39
CA ALA A 60 -13.44 -1.53 -0.70
C ALA A 60 -12.71 -1.07 0.56
N LEU A 61 -13.44 -0.77 1.65
CA LEU A 61 -12.85 -0.40 2.93
C LEU A 61 -12.07 -1.55 3.59
N VAL A 62 -12.56 -2.79 3.50
CA VAL A 62 -11.83 -3.97 3.99
C VAL A 62 -10.50 -4.11 3.26
N GLU A 63 -10.52 -4.05 1.93
CA GLU A 63 -9.31 -4.18 1.10
C GLU A 63 -8.33 -3.01 1.31
N ALA A 64 -8.84 -1.79 1.48
CA ALA A 64 -8.02 -0.62 1.79
C ALA A 64 -7.29 -0.75 3.14
N ARG A 65 -7.96 -1.32 4.16
CA ARG A 65 -7.35 -1.58 5.46
C ARG A 65 -6.25 -2.62 5.36
N ALA A 66 -6.45 -3.68 4.59
CA ALA A 66 -5.40 -4.67 4.33
C ALA A 66 -4.16 -4.06 3.66
N CYS A 67 -4.34 -3.11 2.72
CA CYS A 67 -3.23 -2.34 2.16
C CYS A 67 -2.48 -1.52 3.23
N GLN A 68 -3.21 -0.82 4.10
CA GLN A 68 -2.65 -0.01 5.19
C GLN A 68 -1.88 -0.85 6.22
N GLU A 69 -2.32 -2.08 6.49
CA GLU A 69 -1.64 -3.00 7.39
C GLU A 69 -0.29 -3.47 6.82
N LEU A 70 -0.22 -3.70 5.51
CA LEU A 70 1.02 -4.14 4.83
C LEU A 70 2.00 -3.01 4.60
N VAL A 71 1.50 -1.84 4.17
CA VAL A 71 2.30 -0.67 3.85
C VAL A 71 1.63 0.54 4.49
N PRO A 72 2.00 0.93 5.72
CA PRO A 72 1.34 2.03 6.43
C PRO A 72 1.90 3.39 5.98
N ASP A 73 1.59 3.81 4.76
CA ASP A 73 2.05 5.07 4.18
C ASP A 73 0.92 6.10 4.01
N ALA A 74 1.24 7.24 3.39
CA ALA A 74 0.27 8.29 3.16
C ALA A 74 -0.77 7.92 2.08
N ALA A 75 -0.38 7.12 1.09
CA ALA A 75 -1.26 6.70 -0.01
C ALA A 75 -2.28 5.66 0.46
N SER A 76 -1.85 4.65 1.20
CA SER A 76 -2.73 3.65 1.80
C SER A 76 -3.68 4.30 2.81
N ARG A 77 -3.21 5.29 3.58
CA ARG A 77 -4.05 6.00 4.55
C ARG A 77 -5.14 6.80 3.86
N LYS A 78 -4.77 7.51 2.79
CA LYS A 78 -5.72 8.23 1.93
C LYS A 78 -6.76 7.27 1.32
N LEU A 79 -6.33 6.09 0.87
CA LEU A 79 -7.23 5.08 0.33
C LEU A 79 -8.27 4.62 1.37
N VAL A 80 -7.84 4.36 2.61
CA VAL A 80 -8.77 4.02 3.73
C VAL A 80 -9.72 5.17 4.02
N ALA A 81 -9.23 6.41 4.08
CA ALA A 81 -10.06 7.59 4.35
C ALA A 81 -11.16 7.78 3.29
N VAL A 82 -10.82 7.63 2.01
CA VAL A 82 -11.79 7.71 0.89
C VAL A 82 -12.81 6.58 0.98
N CYS A 83 -12.38 5.34 1.22
CA CYS A 83 -13.30 4.20 1.33
C CYS A 83 -14.24 4.35 2.54
N ALA A 84 -13.73 4.86 3.68
CA ALA A 84 -14.53 5.13 4.87
C ALA A 84 -15.61 6.19 4.59
N LEU A 85 -15.25 7.27 3.90
CA LEU A 85 -16.21 8.30 3.49
C LEU A 85 -17.31 7.72 2.59
N LEU A 86 -16.95 6.92 1.59
CA LEU A 86 -17.90 6.28 0.67
C LEU A 86 -18.77 5.21 1.35
N ALA A 87 -18.29 4.62 2.45
CA ALA A 87 -19.05 3.70 3.29
C ALA A 87 -19.95 4.42 4.32
N GLY A 88 -19.90 5.76 4.39
CA GLY A 88 -20.67 6.57 5.34
C GLY A 88 -20.03 6.71 6.73
N ASP A 89 -18.81 6.18 6.94
CA ASP A 89 -18.05 6.35 8.19
C ASP A 89 -17.23 7.65 8.15
N CYS A 90 -17.94 8.76 8.31
CA CYS A 90 -17.36 10.10 8.29
C CYS A 90 -16.36 10.35 9.42
N ALA A 91 -16.54 9.70 10.58
CA ALA A 91 -15.66 9.87 11.73
C ALA A 91 -14.27 9.28 11.46
N THR A 92 -14.21 8.06 10.94
CA THR A 92 -12.95 7.42 10.53
C THR A 92 -12.29 8.20 9.40
N ALA A 93 -13.06 8.61 8.39
CA ALA A 93 -12.55 9.39 7.27
C ALA A 93 -11.87 10.70 7.73
N HIS A 94 -12.53 11.46 8.61
CA HIS A 94 -11.99 12.71 9.14
C HIS A 94 -10.74 12.49 9.99
N SER A 95 -10.74 11.49 10.88
CA SER A 95 -9.58 11.16 11.72
C SER A 95 -8.32 10.84 10.88
N LEU A 96 -8.50 10.04 9.82
CA LEU A 96 -7.40 9.67 8.92
C LEU A 96 -6.93 10.83 8.05
N ALA A 97 -7.83 11.72 7.65
CA ALA A 97 -7.52 12.91 6.85
C ALA A 97 -6.86 14.03 7.68
N ALA A 98 -7.27 14.20 8.94
CA ALA A 98 -6.69 15.22 9.83
C ALA A 98 -5.22 14.94 10.16
N GLY A 99 -4.80 13.67 10.10
CA GLY A 99 -3.39 13.27 10.22
C GLY A 99 -2.59 13.33 8.91
N TYR A 100 -3.18 13.82 7.81
CA TYR A 100 -2.53 13.99 6.51
C TYR A 100 -2.22 15.47 6.28
N ASP A 101 -0.96 15.87 6.48
CA ASP A 101 -0.47 17.19 6.08
C ASP A 101 0.12 17.12 4.66
N PRO A 102 -0.54 17.68 3.63
CA PRO A 102 -0.05 17.65 2.26
C PRO A 102 1.21 18.51 2.03
N LEU A 103 1.63 19.33 3.00
CA LEU A 103 2.72 20.29 2.84
C LEU A 103 4.10 19.80 3.36
N HIS A 104 4.17 18.60 3.97
CA HIS A 104 5.41 18.07 4.59
C HIS A 104 5.94 16.75 3.99
N SER A 105 5.59 16.41 2.74
CA SER A 105 6.33 15.36 1.99
C SER A 105 7.58 15.96 1.34
N SER A 106 8.73 15.84 2.02
CA SER A 106 10.07 16.01 1.45
C SER A 106 10.88 14.73 1.63
#